data_AF-A0A9E6A533-F1
#
_entry.id   AF-A0A9E6A533-F1
#
_cell.length_a   1.000
_cell.length_b   1.000
_cell.length_c   1.000
_cell.angle_alpha   90.00
_cell.angle_beta   90.00
_cell.angle_gamma   90.00
#
_symmetry.space_group_name_H-M   'P 1'
#
loop_
_entity.id
_entity.type
_entity.pdbx_description
1 polymer ?
#
loop_
_entity_poly.entity_id
_entity_poly.type
_entity_poly.pdbx_seq_one_letter_code
_entity_poly.pdbx_strand_id
1 'polypeptide(L)'
;MSDEIKYKNNPLNGVSLKKVVTDLVEQYGFDILFAYLNINCFKTNASIESSVKFLKKTEWARVKVETFYMYDYKSYPRASSEQFKLPPRDRIVPDDQEAGEPSILSMEDAQRLNEKRAKKAAEYNSSSRSGGKGNYKKRSFGSNAGFSKSHSDRGDSPRSYDKPSAAKRSNDTLDDDPWAAWKK
;
A
#
# COMPACT_ATOMS: atom_id res chain seq x y z
N MET A 1 -15.87 3.74 -33.28
CA MET A 1 -16.75 3.23 -32.21
C MET A 1 -16.20 3.78 -30.92
N SER A 2 -16.91 4.71 -30.30
CA SER A 2 -16.47 5.28 -29.03
C SER A 2 -16.72 4.24 -27.96
N ASP A 3 -15.66 3.68 -27.38
CA ASP A 3 -15.76 2.81 -26.22
C ASP A 3 -16.29 3.66 -25.06
N GLU A 4 -17.61 3.65 -24.90
CA GLU A 4 -18.31 4.33 -23.82
C GLU A 4 -17.80 3.75 -22.50
N ILE A 5 -17.04 4.53 -21.74
CA ILE A 5 -16.42 4.07 -20.49
C ILE A 5 -17.54 3.81 -19.48
N LYS A 6 -17.97 2.55 -19.40
CA LYS A 6 -19.12 2.13 -18.61
C LYS A 6 -18.69 1.85 -17.16
N TYR A 7 -18.60 2.91 -16.37
CA TYR A 7 -18.35 2.81 -14.92
C TYR A 7 -19.45 2.03 -14.17
N LYS A 8 -20.61 1.79 -14.80
CA LYS A 8 -21.79 1.19 -14.18
C LYS A 8 -21.56 -0.22 -13.61
N ASN A 9 -20.55 -0.94 -14.09
CA ASN A 9 -20.27 -2.32 -13.69
C ASN A 9 -19.44 -2.48 -12.41
N ASN A 10 -19.00 -1.38 -11.79
CA ASN A 10 -18.30 -1.48 -10.51
C ASN A 10 -19.27 -1.97 -9.40
N PRO A 11 -18.95 -3.05 -8.67
CA PRO A 11 -19.81 -3.58 -7.60
C PRO A 11 -20.01 -2.61 -6.42
N LEU A 12 -19.21 -1.54 -6.34
CA LEU A 12 -19.33 -0.50 -5.33
C LEU A 12 -20.27 0.64 -5.77
N ASN A 13 -20.70 0.67 -7.03
CA ASN A 13 -21.64 1.67 -7.53
C ASN A 13 -23.06 1.38 -7.04
N GLY A 14 -23.67 2.37 -6.38
CA GLY A 14 -24.98 2.24 -5.73
C GLY A 14 -24.97 1.54 -4.37
N VAL A 15 -23.86 0.94 -3.93
CA VAL A 15 -23.76 0.31 -2.61
C VAL A 15 -23.30 1.33 -1.57
N SER A 16 -24.08 1.46 -0.49
CA SER A 16 -23.72 2.33 0.63
C SER A 16 -22.60 1.74 1.48
N LEU A 17 -21.76 2.60 2.07
CA LEU A 17 -20.70 2.17 2.98
C LEU A 17 -21.22 1.35 4.17
N LYS A 18 -22.44 1.63 4.62
CA LYS A 18 -23.11 0.85 5.67
C LYS A 18 -23.34 -0.59 5.22
N LYS A 19 -23.83 -0.79 3.98
CA LYS A 19 -24.06 -2.13 3.40
C LYS A 19 -22.76 -2.90 3.26
N VAL A 20 -21.70 -2.28 2.71
CA VAL A 20 -20.37 -2.90 2.61
C VAL A 20 -19.88 -3.42 3.96
N VAL A 21 -19.97 -2.60 5.02
CA VAL A 21 -19.54 -3.01 6.36
C VAL A 21 -20.43 -4.11 6.93
N THR A 22 -21.75 -4.03 6.74
CA THR A 22 -22.69 -5.06 7.19
C THR A 22 -22.38 -6.41 6.55
N ASP A 23 -22.26 -6.47 5.21
CA ASP A 23 -21.96 -7.70 4.48
C ASP A 23 -20.64 -8.34 4.96
N LEU A 24 -19.59 -7.53 5.15
CA LEU A 24 -18.28 -8.03 5.62
C LEU A 24 -18.35 -8.58 7.05
N VAL A 25 -19.11 -7.92 7.93
CA VAL A 25 -19.25 -8.35 9.33
C VAL A 25 -20.12 -9.59 9.43
N GLU A 26 -21.16 -9.72 8.61
CA GLU A 26 -22.02 -10.92 8.58
C GLU A 26 -21.25 -12.17 8.15
N GLN A 27 -20.26 -12.01 7.29
CA GLN A 27 -19.51 -13.13 6.71
C GLN A 27 -18.25 -13.48 7.49
N TYR A 28 -17.52 -12.48 7.99
CA TYR A 28 -16.22 -12.70 8.63
C TYR A 28 -16.19 -12.29 10.11
N GLY A 29 -17.12 -11.44 10.56
CA GLY A 29 -17.08 -10.87 11.91
C GLY A 29 -15.96 -9.85 12.12
N PHE A 30 -16.00 -9.18 13.27
CA PHE A 30 -15.09 -8.06 13.57
C PHE A 30 -13.64 -8.48 13.84
N ASP A 31 -13.43 -9.63 14.51
CA ASP A 31 -12.09 -10.07 14.92
C ASP A 31 -11.22 -10.45 13.72
N ILE A 32 -11.79 -11.19 12.76
CA ILE A 32 -11.10 -11.56 11.51
C ILE A 32 -10.80 -10.31 10.70
N LEU A 33 -11.78 -9.41 10.53
CA LEU A 33 -11.57 -8.14 9.80
C LEU A 33 -10.45 -7.31 10.43
N PHE A 34 -10.40 -7.21 11.77
CA PHE A 34 -9.31 -6.53 12.45
C PHE A 34 -7.97 -7.21 12.19
N ALA A 35 -7.91 -8.55 12.25
CA ALA A 35 -6.67 -9.28 12.04
C ALA A 35 -6.10 -9.10 10.62
N TYR A 36 -6.94 -9.07 9.59
CA TYR A 36 -6.51 -8.88 8.20
C TYR A 36 -6.21 -7.42 7.86
N LEU A 37 -7.16 -6.53 8.14
CA LEU A 37 -7.10 -5.12 7.74
C LEU A 37 -6.27 -4.27 8.70
N ASN A 38 -6.16 -4.68 9.96
CA ASN A 38 -5.48 -3.95 11.04
C ASN A 38 -5.99 -2.50 11.16
N ILE A 39 -7.32 -2.33 11.20
CA ILE A 39 -8.00 -1.03 11.36
C ILE A 39 -8.67 -1.00 12.72
N ASN A 40 -8.29 -0.05 13.57
CA ASN A 40 -8.71 0.00 14.97
C ASN A 40 -10.24 0.08 15.18
N CYS A 41 -11.01 0.58 14.21
CA CYS A 41 -12.48 0.65 14.35
C CYS A 41 -13.15 -0.72 14.52
N PHE A 42 -12.51 -1.80 14.04
CA PHE A 42 -13.01 -3.16 14.21
C PHE A 42 -12.58 -3.81 15.54
N LYS A 43 -11.67 -3.18 16.29
CA LYS A 43 -11.21 -3.65 17.60
C LYS A 43 -11.84 -2.87 18.75
N THR A 44 -11.81 -1.54 18.66
CA THR A 44 -12.27 -0.66 19.74
C THR A 44 -13.70 -0.22 19.50
N ASN A 45 -14.64 -0.64 20.36
CA ASN A 45 -16.08 -0.36 20.21
C ASN A 45 -16.62 -0.80 18.85
N ALA A 46 -16.38 -2.07 18.52
CA ALA A 46 -16.79 -2.69 17.26
C ALA A 46 -18.32 -2.65 17.12
N SER A 47 -18.81 -1.74 16.27
CA SER A 47 -20.21 -1.67 15.85
C SER A 47 -20.29 -1.19 14.41
N ILE A 48 -21.38 -1.53 13.72
CA ILE A 48 -21.59 -1.11 12.33
C ILE A 48 -21.63 0.43 12.26
N GLU A 49 -22.30 1.09 13.20
CA GLU A 49 -22.44 2.53 13.20
C GLU A 49 -21.13 3.26 13.52
N SER A 50 -20.37 2.77 14.51
CA SER A 50 -19.07 3.35 14.88
C SER A 50 -18.07 3.20 13.73
N SER A 51 -18.06 2.02 13.09
CA SER A 51 -17.22 1.73 11.92
C SER A 51 -17.56 2.65 10.76
N VAL A 52 -18.85 2.82 10.42
CA VAL A 52 -19.27 3.72 9.34
C VAL A 52 -18.90 5.18 9.65
N LYS A 53 -19.12 5.65 10.88
CA LYS A 53 -18.70 7.01 11.29
C LYS A 53 -17.18 7.20 11.16
N PHE A 54 -16.39 6.19 11.50
CA PHE A 54 -14.93 6.22 11.38
C PHE A 54 -14.47 6.23 9.90
N LEU A 55 -15.00 5.34 9.07
CA LEU A 55 -14.67 5.22 7.65
C LEU A 55 -15.13 6.45 6.84
N LYS A 56 -16.15 7.19 7.31
CA LYS A 56 -16.51 8.50 6.74
C LYS A 56 -15.44 9.56 6.96
N LYS A 57 -14.72 9.52 8.09
CA LYS A 57 -13.66 10.49 8.41
C LYS A 57 -12.28 10.08 7.89
N THR A 58 -12.07 8.78 7.69
CA THR A 58 -10.75 8.21 7.41
C THR A 58 -10.73 7.59 6.01
N GLU A 59 -10.40 8.40 5.01
CA GLU A 59 -10.50 8.02 3.60
C GLU A 59 -9.61 6.81 3.24
N TRP A 60 -8.35 6.79 3.69
CA TRP A 60 -7.45 5.67 3.42
C TRP A 60 -8.02 4.33 3.96
N ALA A 61 -8.71 4.38 5.10
CA ALA A 61 -9.32 3.20 5.71
C ALA A 61 -10.55 2.76 4.91
N ARG A 62 -11.37 3.71 4.43
CA ARG A 62 -12.49 3.43 3.53
C ARG A 62 -12.02 2.74 2.26
N VAL A 63 -11.04 3.32 1.59
CA VAL A 63 -10.44 2.75 0.36
C VAL A 63 -9.92 1.33 0.60
N LYS A 64 -9.31 1.08 1.76
CA LYS A 64 -8.82 -0.24 2.14
C LYS A 64 -9.95 -1.27 2.32
N VAL A 65 -11.03 -0.89 3.02
CA VAL A 65 -12.21 -1.73 3.22
C VAL A 65 -12.94 -2.01 1.90
N GLU A 66 -13.11 -1.00 1.05
CA GLU A 66 -13.74 -1.16 -0.26
C GLU A 66 -12.91 -2.04 -1.20
N THR A 67 -11.58 -1.90 -1.15
CA THR A 67 -10.66 -2.77 -1.89
C THR A 67 -10.81 -4.23 -1.46
N PHE A 68 -10.87 -4.47 -0.15
CA PHE A 68 -11.09 -5.80 0.42
C PHE A 68 -12.45 -6.38 0.01
N TYR A 69 -13.50 -5.56 0.04
CA TYR A 69 -14.83 -5.98 -0.42
C TYR A 69 -14.82 -6.46 -1.89
N MET A 70 -14.09 -5.76 -2.76
CA MET A 70 -14.05 -6.11 -4.18
C MET A 70 -13.26 -7.40 -4.44
N TYR A 71 -12.07 -7.54 -3.84
CA TYR A 71 -11.18 -8.66 -4.17
C TYR A 71 -11.33 -9.87 -3.27
N ASP A 72 -11.57 -9.69 -1.98
CA ASP A 72 -11.64 -10.81 -1.03
C ASP A 72 -13.08 -11.28 -0.81
N TYR A 73 -14.06 -10.36 -0.85
CA TYR A 73 -15.47 -10.74 -0.66
C TYR A 73 -16.21 -11.04 -1.97
N LYS A 74 -15.96 -10.28 -3.03
CA LYS A 74 -16.57 -10.51 -4.35
C LYS A 74 -15.65 -11.29 -5.31
N SER A 75 -14.42 -11.59 -4.90
CA SER A 75 -13.46 -12.41 -5.65
C SER A 75 -13.21 -11.92 -7.09
N TYR A 76 -13.24 -10.60 -7.33
CA TYR A 76 -12.91 -10.04 -8.64
C TYR A 76 -11.43 -10.24 -8.99
N PRO A 77 -11.07 -10.38 -10.27
CA PRO A 77 -9.68 -10.40 -10.68
C PRO A 77 -9.00 -9.06 -10.37
N ARG A 78 -7.70 -9.11 -10.09
CA ARG A 78 -6.92 -7.93 -9.73
C ARG A 78 -6.90 -6.94 -10.90
N ALA A 79 -7.22 -5.67 -10.61
CA ALA A 79 -7.19 -4.61 -11.63
C ALA A 79 -5.78 -4.38 -12.21
N SER A 80 -5.73 -3.83 -13.43
CA SER A 80 -4.48 -3.43 -14.08
C SER A 80 -3.73 -2.36 -13.27
N SER A 81 -2.44 -2.20 -13.53
CA SER A 81 -1.58 -1.24 -12.81
C SER A 81 -2.10 0.20 -12.90
N GLU A 82 -2.67 0.59 -14.03
CA GLU A 82 -3.24 1.92 -14.25
C GLU A 82 -4.54 2.11 -13.46
N GLN A 83 -5.46 1.15 -13.54
CA GLN A 83 -6.72 1.18 -12.80
C GLN A 83 -6.50 1.09 -11.29
N PHE A 84 -5.44 0.42 -10.82
CA PHE A 84 -5.13 0.30 -9.41
C PHE A 84 -4.69 1.64 -8.77
N LYS A 85 -4.19 2.59 -9.57
CA LYS A 85 -3.87 3.95 -9.10
C LYS A 85 -5.13 4.75 -8.74
N LEU A 86 -6.26 4.40 -9.34
CA LEU A 86 -7.55 5.02 -9.07
C LEU A 86 -8.19 4.45 -7.80
N PRO A 87 -9.01 5.24 -7.09
CA PRO A 87 -9.73 4.75 -5.93
C PRO A 87 -10.71 3.63 -6.36
N PRO A 88 -11.03 2.68 -5.46
CA PRO A 88 -11.81 1.48 -5.80
C PRO A 88 -13.14 1.75 -6.49
N ARG A 89 -13.82 2.86 -6.14
CA ARG A 89 -15.11 3.25 -6.71
C ARG A 89 -15.02 3.76 -8.15
N ASP A 90 -13.87 4.27 -8.56
CA ASP A 90 -13.65 4.84 -9.89
C ASP A 90 -13.01 3.84 -10.86
N ARG A 91 -12.72 2.62 -10.38
CA ARG A 91 -12.17 1.55 -11.22
C ARG A 91 -13.20 1.04 -12.19
N ILE A 92 -12.77 0.81 -13.42
CA ILE A 92 -13.57 0.19 -14.48
C ILE A 92 -13.41 -1.33 -14.37
N VAL A 93 -14.54 -2.02 -14.25
CA VAL A 93 -14.61 -3.50 -14.25
C VAL A 93 -15.24 -3.92 -15.58
N PRO A 94 -14.55 -4.71 -16.41
CA PRO A 94 -15.09 -5.22 -17.68
C PRO A 94 -16.39 -6.02 -17.49
N ASP A 95 -17.29 -5.94 -18.47
CA ASP A 95 -18.62 -6.56 -18.42
C ASP A 95 -18.59 -8.10 -18.31
N ASP A 96 -17.49 -8.73 -18.73
CA ASP A 96 -17.32 -10.19 -18.70
C ASP A 96 -16.93 -10.75 -17.32
N GLN A 97 -16.71 -9.89 -16.32
CA GLN A 97 -16.25 -10.30 -14.98
C GLN A 97 -17.42 -10.42 -14.01
N GLU A 98 -17.71 -11.65 -13.59
CA GLU A 98 -18.72 -11.93 -12.56
C GLU A 98 -18.11 -12.03 -11.17
N ALA A 99 -18.90 -11.68 -10.15
CA ALA A 99 -18.51 -11.84 -8.76
C ALA A 99 -18.48 -13.32 -8.38
N GLY A 100 -17.37 -13.77 -7.80
CA GLY A 100 -17.23 -15.12 -7.27
C GLY A 100 -17.76 -15.27 -5.84
N GLU A 101 -17.56 -16.46 -5.28
CA GLU A 101 -17.85 -16.74 -3.88
C GLU A 101 -16.88 -15.98 -2.95
N PRO A 102 -17.32 -15.58 -1.75
CA PRO A 102 -16.48 -14.90 -0.78
C PRO A 102 -15.32 -15.77 -0.30
N SER A 103 -14.14 -15.19 -0.20
CA SER A 103 -12.93 -15.86 0.26
C SER A 103 -13.05 -16.31 1.71
N ILE A 104 -12.73 -17.57 1.99
CA ILE A 104 -12.73 -18.11 3.36
C ILE A 104 -11.51 -17.57 4.10
N LEU A 105 -11.73 -16.61 5.00
CA LEU A 105 -10.66 -15.99 5.80
C LEU A 105 -10.51 -16.73 7.14
N SER A 106 -9.38 -17.41 7.33
CA SER A 106 -9.05 -18.10 8.58
C SER A 106 -8.28 -17.20 9.55
N MET A 107 -8.58 -17.29 10.84
CA MET A 107 -7.83 -16.62 11.90
C MET A 107 -6.34 -17.02 11.92
N GLU A 108 -6.02 -18.27 11.57
CA GLU A 108 -4.63 -18.76 11.53
C GLU A 108 -3.80 -18.05 10.45
N ASP A 109 -4.40 -17.83 9.28
CA ASP A 109 -3.75 -17.11 8.19
C ASP A 109 -3.54 -15.63 8.55
N ALA A 110 -4.51 -15.04 9.25
CA ALA A 110 -4.40 -13.68 9.76
C ALA A 110 -3.23 -13.54 10.76
N GLN A 111 -3.05 -14.51 11.66
CA GLN A 111 -1.93 -14.55 12.61
C GLN A 111 -0.60 -14.65 11.87
N ARG A 112 -0.47 -15.57 10.91
CA ARG A 112 0.75 -15.73 10.11
C ARG A 112 1.11 -14.44 9.38
N LEU A 113 0.12 -13.75 8.83
CA LEU A 113 0.31 -12.49 8.11
C LEU A 113 0.75 -11.36 9.07
N ASN A 114 0.17 -11.28 10.26
CA ASN A 114 0.57 -10.33 11.30
C ASN A 114 1.95 -10.61 11.88
N GLU A 115 2.29 -11.87 12.12
CA GLU A 115 3.64 -12.29 12.51
C GLU A 115 4.67 -11.93 11.45
N LYS A 116 4.37 -12.16 10.16
CA LYS A 116 5.26 -11.77 9.06
C LYS A 116 5.48 -10.26 9.03
N ARG A 117 4.42 -9.46 9.23
CA ARG A 117 4.52 -8.00 9.37
C ARG A 117 5.39 -7.61 10.58
N ALA A 118 5.19 -8.26 11.73
CA ALA A 118 5.94 -7.98 12.96
C ALA A 118 7.42 -8.35 12.84
N LYS A 119 7.74 -9.52 12.26
CA LYS A 119 9.12 -9.97 11.97
C LYS A 119 9.83 -8.98 11.06
N LYS A 120 9.19 -8.57 9.94
CA LYS A 120 9.75 -7.58 9.02
C LYS A 120 9.97 -6.22 9.70
N ALA A 121 9.04 -5.79 10.56
CA ALA A 121 9.19 -4.56 11.34
C ALA A 121 10.34 -4.64 12.36
N ALA A 122 10.50 -5.78 13.05
CA ALA A 122 11.59 -6.02 13.97
C ALA A 122 12.95 -6.04 13.27
N GLU A 123 13.04 -6.68 12.10
CA GLU A 123 14.23 -6.70 11.25
C GLU A 123 14.64 -5.27 10.85
N TYR A 124 13.70 -4.46 10.37
CA TYR A 124 13.96 -3.05 10.04
C TYR A 124 14.39 -2.22 11.27
N ASN A 125 13.81 -2.47 12.44
CA ASN A 125 14.21 -1.79 13.68
C ASN A 125 15.62 -2.22 14.13
N SER A 126 16.00 -3.48 13.91
CA SER A 126 17.34 -3.97 14.20
C SER A 126 18.40 -3.39 13.26
N SER A 127 18.09 -3.26 11.96
CA SER A 127 19.00 -2.68 10.97
C SER A 127 19.14 -1.16 11.12
N SER A 128 18.08 -0.45 11.49
CA SER A 128 18.14 0.99 11.79
C SER A 128 18.88 1.31 13.11
N ARG A 129 18.93 0.38 14.08
CA ARG A 129 19.71 0.53 15.32
C ARG A 129 21.21 0.24 15.17
N SER A 130 21.63 -0.47 14.12
CA SER A 130 23.05 -0.71 13.81
C SER A 130 23.72 0.45 13.06
N GLY A 131 22.95 1.40 12.52
CA GLY A 131 23.43 2.56 11.78
C GLY A 131 23.55 3.82 12.63
N GLY A 132 24.51 3.84 13.56
CA GLY A 132 25.08 5.06 14.15
C GLY A 132 24.15 5.92 15.00
N LYS A 133 24.42 5.94 16.32
CA LYS A 133 24.14 7.11 17.15
C LYS A 133 24.94 8.30 16.59
N GLY A 134 24.38 9.00 15.61
CA GLY A 134 24.82 10.34 15.25
C GLY A 134 24.57 11.23 16.45
N ASN A 135 25.64 11.57 17.17
CA ASN A 135 25.58 12.44 18.33
C ASN A 135 25.20 13.85 17.85
N TYR A 136 23.89 14.15 17.75
CA TYR A 136 23.40 15.48 17.42
C TYR A 136 23.71 16.40 18.62
N LYS A 137 24.93 16.94 18.67
CA LYS A 137 25.28 18.04 19.58
C LYS A 137 24.32 19.19 19.26
N LYS A 138 23.40 19.45 20.18
CA LYS A 138 22.54 20.64 20.23
C LYS A 138 23.45 21.87 20.25
N ARG A 139 23.78 22.42 19.08
CA ARG A 139 24.52 23.68 18.99
C ARG A 139 23.55 24.80 19.34
N SER A 140 23.77 25.45 20.48
CA SER A 140 23.12 26.72 20.80
C SER A 140 23.48 27.74 19.72
N PHE A 141 22.50 28.52 19.28
CA PHE A 141 22.75 29.62 18.37
C PHE A 141 23.73 30.60 19.03
N GLY A 142 24.84 30.84 18.34
CA GLY A 142 25.90 31.75 18.75
C GLY A 142 26.62 32.17 17.48
N SER A 143 26.43 33.45 17.16
CA SER A 143 26.95 34.25 16.04
C SER A 143 28.26 33.80 15.36
N ASN A 144 28.16 33.70 14.02
CA ASN A 144 29.08 34.16 12.98
C ASN A 144 30.57 33.77 13.06
N ALA A 145 30.99 32.78 12.27
CA ALA A 145 32.35 32.67 11.71
C ALA A 145 32.34 31.76 10.47
N GLY A 146 33.02 32.19 9.40
CA GLY A 146 32.91 31.70 8.03
C GLY A 146 33.18 30.22 7.79
N PHE A 147 32.44 29.65 6.83
CA PHE A 147 32.58 28.28 6.36
C PHE A 147 33.49 28.24 5.12
N SER A 148 34.77 27.92 5.32
CA SER A 148 35.64 27.42 4.25
C SER A 148 35.38 25.93 4.07
N LYS A 149 34.95 25.54 2.87
CA LYS A 149 34.64 24.16 2.50
C LYS A 149 35.92 23.47 2.04
N SER A 150 36.62 22.77 2.93
CA SER A 150 37.68 21.83 2.51
C SER A 150 37.03 20.54 2.01
N HIS A 151 37.33 20.19 0.76
CA HIS A 151 36.92 18.94 0.13
C HIS A 151 37.88 17.87 0.64
N SER A 152 37.41 16.96 1.50
CA SER A 152 38.14 15.74 1.82
C SER A 152 37.39 14.54 1.25
N ASP A 153 38.05 13.91 0.29
CA ASP A 153 37.78 12.59 -0.26
C ASP A 153 37.40 11.58 0.84
N ARG A 154 36.23 10.99 0.71
CA ARG A 154 35.90 9.71 1.33
C ARG A 154 35.39 8.79 0.23
N GLY A 155 36.27 7.85 -0.14
CA GLY A 155 36.06 6.89 -1.20
C GLY A 155 34.83 6.02 -1.00
N ASP A 156 34.07 5.90 -2.08
CA ASP A 156 33.07 4.86 -2.31
C ASP A 156 33.74 3.48 -2.33
N SER A 157 33.32 2.58 -1.45
CA SER A 157 33.53 1.14 -1.63
C SER A 157 32.34 0.57 -2.40
N PRO A 158 32.53 -0.08 -3.57
CA PRO A 158 31.42 -0.59 -4.35
C PRO A 158 30.81 -1.84 -3.70
N ARG A 159 29.49 -1.81 -3.49
CA ARG A 159 28.71 -3.03 -3.20
C ARG A 159 28.75 -3.94 -4.44
N SER A 160 29.43 -5.07 -4.30
CA SER A 160 29.40 -6.18 -5.27
C SER A 160 27.98 -6.74 -5.35
N TYR A 161 27.34 -6.59 -6.50
CA TYR A 161 26.17 -7.39 -6.88
C TYR A 161 26.66 -8.44 -7.87
N ASP A 162 26.72 -9.70 -7.41
CA ASP A 162 26.89 -10.85 -8.28
C ASP A 162 25.69 -10.94 -9.25
N LYS A 163 25.97 -10.55 -10.49
CA LYS A 163 25.03 -10.55 -11.61
C LYS A 163 25.29 -11.84 -12.41
N PRO A 164 24.35 -12.79 -12.49
CA PRO A 164 24.51 -13.93 -13.39
C PRO A 164 24.51 -13.45 -14.85
N SER A 165 25.43 -14.02 -15.63
CA SER A 165 25.82 -13.61 -16.98
C SER A 165 24.68 -13.60 -18.00
N ALA A 166 24.59 -12.50 -18.75
CA ALA A 166 23.70 -12.33 -19.89
C ALA A 166 24.10 -13.20 -21.09
N ALA A 167 23.12 -13.92 -21.64
CA ALA A 167 23.13 -14.31 -23.05
C ALA A 167 22.71 -13.09 -23.89
N LYS A 168 23.55 -12.73 -24.87
CA LYS A 168 23.34 -11.61 -25.79
C LYS A 168 22.05 -11.78 -26.60
N ARG A 169 21.21 -10.74 -26.65
CA ARG A 169 20.47 -10.36 -27.87
C ARG A 169 20.44 -8.84 -28.02
N SER A 170 20.52 -8.46 -29.27
CA SER A 170 20.97 -7.21 -29.84
C SER A 170 19.89 -6.13 -29.93
N ASN A 171 20.37 -4.89 -29.82
CA ASN A 171 19.97 -3.64 -30.46
C ASN A 171 18.55 -3.09 -30.36
N ASP A 172 18.58 -1.79 -30.04
CA ASP A 172 17.88 -0.69 -30.68
C ASP A 172 16.61 -0.12 -30.03
N THR A 173 16.70 1.20 -29.89
CA THR A 173 15.65 2.24 -29.85
C THR A 173 15.15 2.76 -28.49
N LEU A 174 15.70 3.96 -28.20
CA LEU A 174 15.03 5.18 -27.75
C LEU A 174 14.80 5.36 -26.24
N ASP A 175 15.71 6.17 -25.70
CA ASP A 175 15.59 6.99 -24.51
C ASP A 175 14.31 7.84 -24.49
N ASP A 176 13.50 7.66 -23.45
CA ASP A 176 12.60 8.68 -22.91
C ASP A 176 12.53 8.46 -21.39
N ASP A 177 13.58 8.90 -20.67
CA ASP A 177 13.51 9.02 -19.20
C ASP A 177 13.04 10.44 -18.84
N PRO A 178 11.78 10.62 -18.39
CA PRO A 178 11.16 11.94 -18.20
C PRO A 178 11.74 12.76 -17.04
N TRP A 179 12.79 12.27 -16.36
CA TRP A 179 13.33 12.87 -15.13
C TRP A 179 14.77 13.41 -15.25
N ALA A 180 15.35 13.45 -16.46
CA ALA A 180 16.71 13.93 -16.69
C ALA A 180 16.93 15.46 -16.45
N ALA A 181 15.86 16.25 -16.30
CA ALA A 181 15.95 17.72 -16.31
C ALA A 181 16.29 18.41 -14.96
N TRP A 182 16.46 17.66 -13.86
CA TRP A 182 16.53 18.27 -12.51
C TRP A 182 17.92 18.22 -11.85
N LYS A 183 18.97 17.86 -12.60
CA LYS A 183 20.36 18.02 -12.16
C LYS A 183 21.01 19.25 -12.83
N LYS A 184 20.96 20.40 -12.18
CA LYS A 184 21.98 21.44 -12.35
C LYS A 184 22.13 22.29 -11.09
#